data_AF-A0A8C2FBW4-F1
#
_entry.id   AF-A0A8C2FBW4-F1
#
_cell.length_a   1.000
_cell.length_b   1.000
_cell.length_c   1.000
_cell.angle_alpha   90.00
_cell.angle_beta   90.00
_cell.angle_gamma   90.00
#
_symmetry.space_group_name_H-M   'P 1'
#
loop_
_entity.id
_entity.type
_entity.pdbx_description
1 polymer ?
#
loop_
_entity_poly.entity_id
_entity_poly.type
_entity_poly.pdbx_seq_one_letter_code
_entity_poly.pdbx_strand_id
1 'polypeptide(L)' 'MEKPPFRQNQVCGSWHMKERLGTGGFGHVYLYQNQVISVALNLMQKT' A
#
# COMPACT_ATOMS: atom_id res chain seq x y z
N MET A 1 21.85 -9.43 -2.53
CA MET A 1 20.80 -8.77 -3.31
C MET A 1 20.12 -7.79 -2.38
N GLU A 2 20.49 -6.51 -2.44
CA GLU A 2 19.81 -5.49 -1.63
C GLU A 2 18.39 -5.33 -2.18
N LYS A 3 17.38 -5.67 -1.38
CA LYS A 3 15.99 -5.39 -1.75
C LYS A 3 15.89 -3.87 -1.93
N PRO A 4 15.53 -3.36 -3.12
CA PRO A 4 15.46 -1.92 -3.34
C PRO A 4 14.55 -1.32 -2.25
N PRO A 5 14.94 -0.20 -1.63
CA PRO A 5 14.15 0.41 -0.57
C PRO A 5 12.73 0.59 -1.08
N PHE A 6 11.79 -0.08 -0.40
CA PHE A 6 10.38 -0.09 -0.75
C PHE A 6 9.95 1.36 -0.94
N ARG A 7 9.72 1.76 -2.21
CA ARG A 7 9.41 3.15 -2.51
C ARG A 7 8.04 3.44 -1.94
N GLN A 8 8.01 4.11 -0.78
CA GLN A 8 6.84 4.58 -0.06
C GLN A 8 5.85 5.40 -0.91
N ASN A 9 6.23 5.76 -2.14
CA ASN A 9 5.46 6.55 -3.08
C ASN A 9 4.90 5.70 -4.24
N GLN A 10 4.28 4.55 -3.93
CA GLN A 10 3.52 3.79 -4.93
C GLN A 10 2.18 4.47 -5.18
N VAL A 11 2.21 5.48 -6.05
CA VAL A 11 1.00 6.12 -6.57
C VAL A 11 0.44 5.21 -7.67
N CYS A 12 -0.70 4.57 -7.40
CA CYS A 12 -1.41 3.74 -8.37
C CYS A 12 -2.58 4.55 -8.96
N GLY A 13 -2.26 5.45 -9.89
CA GLY A 13 -3.25 6.37 -10.45
C GLY A 13 -3.94 7.19 -9.35
N SER A 14 -5.27 7.15 -9.31
CA SER A 14 -6.09 7.83 -8.29
C SER A 14 -6.02 7.22 -6.89
N TRP A 15 -5.33 6.09 -6.70
CA TRP A 15 -5.18 5.43 -5.41
C TRP A 15 -3.91 5.90 -4.70
N HIS A 16 -4.10 6.46 -3.51
CA HIS A 16 -3.04 6.84 -2.60
C HIS A 16 -2.92 5.85 -1.46
N MET A 17 -1.72 5.31 -1.27
CA MET A 17 -1.36 4.58 -0.05
C MET A 17 -1.34 5.57 1.11
N LYS A 18 -2.03 5.26 2.21
CA LYS A 18 -2.17 6.14 3.38
C LYS A 18 -1.28 5.68 4.53
N GLU A 19 -1.63 4.54 5.12
CA GLU A 19 -0.96 4.02 6.31
C GLU A 19 -0.80 2.50 6.24
N ARG A 20 0.17 2.00 7.01
CA ARG A 20 0.37 0.57 7.20
C ARG A 20 -0.51 0.10 8.35
N LEU A 21 -1.43 -0.81 8.05
CA LEU A 21 -2.34 -1.39 9.03
C LEU A 21 -1.68 -2.55 9.80
N GLY A 22 -0.74 -3.27 9.17
CA GLY A 22 -0.05 -4.36 9.84
C GLY A 22 0.94 -5.12 8.95
N THR A 23 1.53 -6.17 9.51
CA THR A 23 2.36 -7.14 8.79
C THR A 23 2.09 -8.54 9.33
N GLY A 24 2.06 -9.51 8.43
CA GLY A 24 2.07 -10.94 8.75
C GLY A 24 3.06 -11.69 7.87
N GLY A 25 3.13 -13.01 8.02
CA GLY A 25 4.04 -13.86 7.23
C GLY A 25 3.80 -13.83 5.71
N PHE A 26 2.67 -13.29 5.26
CA PHE A 26 2.29 -13.19 3.85
C PHE A 26 2.58 -11.82 3.24
N GLY A 27 3.02 -10.84 4.03
CA GLY A 27 3.31 -9.49 3.55
C GLY A 27 2.79 -8.38 4.46
N HIS A 28 2.76 -7.16 3.91
CA HIS A 28 2.31 -5.95 4.60
C HIS A 28 0.91 -5.58 4.14
N VAL A 29 0.06 -5.12 5.06
CA VAL A 29 -1.28 -4.63 4.72
C VAL A 29 -1.30 -3.12 4.84
N TYR A 30 -1.78 -2.46 3.78
CA TYR A 30 -1.86 -1.00 3.71
C TYR A 30 -3.28 -0.55 3.39
N LEU A 31 -3.64 0.60 3.93
CA LEU A 31 -4.83 1.33 3.55
C LEU A 31 -4.55 2.13 2.27
N TYR A 32 -5.42 1.97 1.28
CA TYR A 32 -5.43 2.78 0.07
C TYR A 32 -6.73 3.57 0.00
N GLN A 33 -6.62 4.87 -0.31
CA GLN A 33 -7.77 5.74 -0.54
C GLN A 33 -7.77 6.21 -1.99
N ASN A 34 -8.91 6.04 -2.67
CA ASN A 34 -9.11 6.63 -3.98
C ASN A 34 -9.48 8.10 -3.83
N GLN A 35 -8.69 8.99 -4.44
CA GLN A 35 -8.87 10.43 -4.33
C GLN A 35 -10.10 10.96 -5.08
N VAL A 36 -10.60 10.23 -6.07
CA VAL A 36 -11.72 10.67 -6.92
C VAL A 36 -13.05 10.25 -6.33
N ILE A 37 -13.17 8.97 -5.97
CA ILE A 37 -14.43 8.40 -5.45
C ILE A 37 -14.49 8.35 -3.91
N SER A 38 -13.43 8.78 -3.23
CA SER A 38 -13.32 8.78 -1.76
C SER A 38 -13.51 7.41 -1.08
N VAL A 39 -13.37 6.31 -1.83
CA VAL A 39 -13.44 4.93 -1.32
C VAL A 39 -12.10 4.50 -0.74
N ALA A 40 -12.13 3.68 0.32
CA ALA A 40 -10.94 3.08 0.93
C ALA A 40 -10.93 1.56 0.79
N LEU A 41 -9.76 0.98 0.51
CA LEU A 41 -9.52 -0.46 0.38
C LEU A 41 -8.26 -0.87 1.16
N ASN A 42 -8.28 -2.10 1.68
CA ASN A 42 -7.12 -2.70 2.34
C ASN A 42 -6.42 -3.62 1.35
N LEU A 43 -5.19 -3.28 0.97
CA LEU A 43 -4.41 -4.07 0.01
C LEU A 43 -3.22 -4.72 0.72
N MET A 44 -3.10 -6.04 0.51
CA MET A 44 -1.96 -6.82 0.96
C MET A 44 -0.88 -6.82 -0.11
N GLN A 45 0.31 -6.35 0.24
CA GLN A 45 1.50 -6.39 -0.59
C GLN A 45 2.39 -7.53 -0.15
N LYS A 46 2.58 -8.51 -1.04
CA LYS A 46 3.53 -9.62 -0.84
C LYS A 46 4.96 -9.08 -0.88
N THR A 47 5.81 -9.57 0.03
CA THR A 47 7.25 -9.23 0.17
C THR A 47 8.16 -9.91 -0.83
#